data_AF-A0A9P9A985-F1
#
_entry.id   AF-A0A9P9A985-F1
#
_cell.length_a   1.000
_cell.length_b   1.000
_cell.length_c   1.000
_cell.angle_alpha   90.00
_cell.angle_beta   90.00
_cell.angle_gamma   90.00
#
_symmetry.space_group_name_H-M   'P 1'
#
loop_
_entity.id
_entity.type
_entity.pdbx_description
1 polymer ?
#
loop_
_entity_poly.entity_id
_entity_poly.type
_entity_poly.pdbx_seq_one_letter_code
_entity_poly.pdbx_strand_id
1 'polypeptide(L)'
;MSGGYTSGSMARITRSQAKKAPEDSNDAPATTRAPRAVKRAREAHDDDDPEPPRKRNPKSKPESTSNQKPAHTPASKQPKTKKNNSGGASESVDELKALRELDVPELNPEAAPRPALEERMCWLLKSEPEVRIEDGYEIKFSIDDLAAKVKPEGWDGIRSYAARNNLRQMRKGDKAFFYHSNCKEPGVVGIMSIVREWSPDWNACINDNPYYDASAPHDGSKWSLVHVKFEHKFPHIVTLRSLRDAPTNGPLAAMQLLKQSRLSVTKVTTDEWDEVIRMARALDTEDEWTRSIEDSKQLPNYSAL
;
A
#
# COMPACT_ATOMS: atom_id res chain seq x y z
N MET A 1 6.11 -35.52 -53.42
CA MET A 1 6.39 -36.90 -52.98
C MET A 1 7.89 -37.09 -53.12
N SER A 2 8.64 -36.92 -52.03
CA SER A 2 9.14 -37.99 -51.15
C SER A 2 10.63 -38.24 -51.44
N GLY A 3 11.48 -37.74 -50.55
CA GLY A 3 12.90 -38.03 -50.52
C GLY A 3 13.36 -38.02 -49.06
N GLY A 4 13.21 -39.17 -48.41
CA GLY A 4 13.77 -39.43 -47.09
C GLY A 4 15.23 -39.87 -47.22
N TYR A 5 16.06 -39.46 -46.27
CA TYR A 5 17.34 -40.10 -45.99
C TYR A 5 17.50 -40.33 -44.48
N THR A 6 18.13 -41.45 -44.22
CA THR A 6 18.10 -42.29 -43.02
C THR A 6 19.22 -42.00 -42.02
N SER A 7 18.96 -42.43 -40.78
CA SER A 7 19.81 -42.40 -39.58
C SER A 7 20.87 -43.53 -39.53
N GLY A 8 21.92 -43.31 -38.72
CA GLY A 8 22.79 -44.33 -38.09
C GLY A 8 24.25 -44.31 -38.57
N SER A 9 25.31 -44.61 -37.79
CA SER A 9 25.51 -44.91 -36.35
C SER A 9 27.03 -45.09 -36.10
N MET A 10 27.49 -44.77 -34.88
CA MET A 10 28.66 -45.27 -34.11
C MET A 10 30.10 -45.30 -34.67
N ALA A 11 31.08 -44.75 -33.91
CA ALA A 11 32.02 -45.53 -33.07
C ALA A 11 33.17 -44.72 -32.37
N ARG A 12 33.17 -44.81 -31.02
CA ARG A 12 34.27 -45.16 -30.07
C ARG A 12 35.54 -44.28 -29.89
N ILE A 13 35.74 -43.71 -28.68
CA ILE A 13 36.59 -44.14 -27.51
C ILE A 13 38.09 -43.82 -27.64
N THR A 14 38.61 -42.96 -26.74
CA THR A 14 39.71 -43.31 -25.79
C THR A 14 39.80 -42.33 -24.60
N ARG A 15 40.38 -42.86 -23.52
CA ARG A 15 40.33 -42.50 -22.09
C ARG A 15 41.64 -41.84 -21.65
N SER A 16 41.63 -40.98 -20.63
CA SER A 16 42.80 -40.70 -19.78
C SER A 16 42.38 -40.30 -18.36
N GLN A 17 43.03 -40.90 -17.36
CA GLN A 17 42.83 -40.81 -15.90
C GLN A 17 43.98 -39.97 -15.27
N ALA A 18 43.71 -39.02 -14.37
CA ALA A 18 43.78 -39.05 -12.89
C ALA A 18 45.17 -38.91 -12.20
N LYS A 19 45.24 -38.06 -11.15
CA LYS A 19 45.96 -38.14 -9.83
C LYS A 19 46.03 -36.71 -9.21
N LYS A 20 45.41 -36.36 -8.07
CA LYS A 20 45.57 -36.67 -6.61
C LYS A 20 46.79 -36.00 -5.92
N ALA A 21 46.51 -35.34 -4.79
CA ALA A 21 47.29 -34.43 -3.94
C ALA A 21 48.52 -35.04 -3.22
N PRO A 22 49.24 -34.22 -2.42
CA PRO A 22 49.06 -34.33 -0.96
C PRO A 22 49.03 -32.99 -0.18
N GLU A 23 48.53 -33.09 1.05
CA GLU A 23 48.54 -32.11 2.14
C GLU A 23 49.94 -31.99 2.77
N ASP A 24 50.26 -30.83 3.36
CA ASP A 24 51.05 -30.79 4.59
C ASP A 24 50.71 -29.56 5.43
N SER A 25 50.55 -29.81 6.73
CA SER A 25 50.17 -28.90 7.81
C SER A 25 51.37 -28.10 8.35
N ASN A 26 51.16 -26.84 8.76
CA ASN A 26 51.55 -26.40 10.11
C ASN A 26 51.20 -24.94 10.47
N ASP A 27 50.71 -24.86 11.71
CA ASP A 27 50.84 -23.84 12.75
C ASP A 27 50.15 -22.46 12.73
N ALA A 28 49.58 -22.18 13.91
CA ALA A 28 48.75 -21.05 14.30
C ALA A 28 49.60 -19.96 15.04
N PRO A 29 49.02 -18.90 15.65
CA PRO A 29 49.28 -17.53 15.20
C PRO A 29 50.04 -16.64 16.21
N ALA A 30 50.54 -15.52 15.68
CA ALA A 30 51.11 -14.42 16.43
C ALA A 30 50.04 -13.47 16.99
N THR A 31 50.17 -13.19 18.30
CA THR A 31 50.16 -11.87 18.96
C THR A 31 48.94 -10.94 18.93
N THR A 32 48.67 -10.40 20.13
CA THR A 32 48.23 -9.02 20.46
C THR A 32 46.79 -8.62 20.10
N ARG A 33 46.11 -7.67 20.75
CA ARG A 33 46.17 -6.96 22.05
C ARG A 33 44.84 -6.20 22.09
N ALA A 34 44.25 -6.00 23.27
CA ALA A 34 43.06 -5.17 23.46
C ALA A 34 43.24 -3.72 22.97
N PRO A 35 42.14 -2.99 22.73
CA PRO A 35 42.14 -1.57 23.00
C PRO A 35 41.12 -1.16 24.07
N ARG A 36 41.54 -0.08 24.71
CA ARG A 36 41.10 0.57 25.93
C ARG A 36 40.17 1.73 25.56
N ALA A 37 39.21 2.00 26.43
CA ALA A 37 38.35 3.17 26.39
C ALA A 37 39.14 4.49 26.45
N VAL A 38 38.69 5.50 25.72
CA VAL A 38 39.10 6.90 25.92
C VAL A 38 37.86 7.78 25.98
N LYS A 39 37.59 8.29 27.19
CA LYS A 39 36.83 9.51 27.44
C LYS A 39 37.70 10.71 27.03
N ARG A 40 37.11 11.75 26.45
CA ARG A 40 37.67 13.10 26.57
C ARG A 40 36.56 14.13 26.75
N ALA A 41 36.73 14.90 27.82
CA ALA A 41 35.90 16.01 28.24
C ALA A 41 36.37 17.32 27.58
N ARG A 42 35.49 18.32 27.74
CA ARG A 42 35.50 19.72 27.30
C ARG A 42 36.64 20.57 27.89
N GLU A 43 36.94 21.67 27.20
CA GLU A 43 37.31 23.04 27.64
C GLU A 43 37.03 23.93 26.41
N ALA A 44 36.02 24.82 26.33
CA ALA A 44 35.74 26.08 27.05
C ALA A 44 36.66 27.24 26.64
N HIS A 45 36.11 28.18 25.85
CA HIS A 45 36.55 29.57 25.76
C HIS A 45 35.29 30.45 25.58
N ASP A 46 35.07 31.31 26.58
CA ASP A 46 34.09 32.41 26.62
C ASP A 46 34.62 33.64 25.86
N ASP A 47 33.71 34.41 25.24
CA ASP A 47 33.47 35.84 25.55
C ASP A 47 32.39 36.45 24.62
N ASP A 48 31.35 37.02 25.26
CA ASP A 48 30.50 38.21 24.94
C ASP A 48 29.90 38.41 23.53
N ASP A 49 28.63 38.79 23.28
CA ASP A 49 27.51 39.40 24.04
C ASP A 49 26.20 39.16 23.21
N PRO A 50 24.98 39.14 23.77
CA PRO A 50 23.76 38.62 23.13
C PRO A 50 22.82 39.70 22.55
N GLU A 51 22.27 39.46 21.35
CA GLU A 51 21.17 40.26 20.80
C GLU A 51 19.79 39.77 21.31
N PRO A 52 18.86 40.68 21.72
CA PRO A 52 17.72 40.34 22.56
C PRO A 52 16.44 39.91 21.80
N PRO A 53 15.48 39.25 22.49
CA PRO A 53 14.27 38.70 21.88
C PRO A 53 13.21 39.78 21.59
N ARG A 54 12.50 39.62 20.48
CA ARG A 54 11.38 40.50 20.09
C ARG A 54 10.20 40.35 21.06
N LYS A 55 9.93 41.43 21.79
CA LYS A 55 8.78 41.60 22.70
C LYS A 55 7.48 41.82 21.92
N ARG A 56 6.42 41.10 22.31
CA ARG A 56 5.01 41.44 22.07
C ARG A 56 4.49 42.26 23.26
N ASN A 57 3.72 43.33 23.01
CA ASN A 57 2.64 43.91 23.84
C ASN A 57 2.10 45.25 23.21
N PRO A 58 1.01 45.90 23.69
CA PRO A 58 -0.40 45.63 23.36
C PRO A 58 -1.24 46.91 23.02
N LYS A 59 -2.56 46.71 22.73
CA LYS A 59 -3.73 47.65 22.84
C LYS A 59 -3.70 49.06 22.21
N SER A 60 -4.74 49.41 21.43
CA SER A 60 -5.83 50.35 21.82
C SER A 60 -6.75 50.80 20.64
N LYS A 61 -8.06 50.93 20.94
CA LYS A 61 -9.14 51.59 20.16
C LYS A 61 -8.97 53.12 20.09
N PRO A 62 -9.69 53.79 19.17
CA PRO A 62 -10.77 54.74 19.56
C PRO A 62 -12.09 54.50 18.75
N GLU A 63 -13.29 54.48 19.35
CA GLU A 63 -14.29 55.59 19.51
C GLU A 63 -14.65 56.31 18.19
N SER A 64 -15.83 56.16 17.57
CA SER A 64 -17.26 56.40 17.90
C SER A 64 -17.78 57.77 17.42
N THR A 65 -18.80 57.74 16.56
CA THR A 65 -19.88 58.75 16.33
C THR A 65 -20.70 58.20 15.14
N SER A 66 -22.02 58.26 15.01
CA SER A 66 -23.12 58.97 15.69
C SER A 66 -24.46 58.39 15.18
N ASN A 67 -25.48 58.32 16.05
CA ASN A 67 -26.94 58.44 15.81
C ASN A 67 -27.65 57.47 14.82
N GLN A 68 -28.90 57.03 15.00
CA GLN A 68 -30.05 57.43 15.83
C GLN A 68 -31.10 56.28 15.79
N LYS A 69 -31.99 56.22 16.78
CA LYS A 69 -33.15 55.30 16.88
C LYS A 69 -34.46 56.08 16.67
N PRO A 70 -35.49 55.50 16.05
CA PRO A 70 -36.79 55.37 16.75
C PRO A 70 -37.47 54.00 16.46
N ALA A 71 -37.91 53.24 17.47
CA ALA A 71 -39.25 53.22 18.10
C ALA A 71 -40.33 52.38 17.34
N HIS A 72 -40.55 51.17 17.89
CA HIS A 72 -41.75 50.31 18.00
C HIS A 72 -42.94 50.39 17.02
N THR A 73 -43.36 49.23 16.47
CA THR A 73 -44.66 48.53 16.73
C THR A 73 -44.65 47.11 16.12
N PRO A 74 -45.59 46.19 16.47
CA PRO A 74 -45.30 44.77 16.70
C PRO A 74 -45.74 43.84 15.55
N ALA A 75 -45.01 42.75 15.34
CA ALA A 75 -45.39 41.70 14.40
C ALA A 75 -45.45 40.32 15.08
N SER A 76 -46.62 39.72 14.87
CA SER A 76 -47.14 38.37 15.15
C SER A 76 -46.23 37.29 15.75
N LYS A 77 -46.76 36.66 16.81
CA LYS A 77 -46.44 35.30 17.23
C LYS A 77 -46.81 34.33 16.10
N GLN A 78 -45.82 33.68 15.49
CA GLN A 78 -46.02 32.43 14.77
C GLN A 78 -45.71 31.23 15.67
N PRO A 79 -46.43 30.10 15.53
CA PRO A 79 -46.36 28.99 16.46
C PRO A 79 -45.00 28.30 16.38
N LYS A 80 -44.41 28.02 17.56
CA LYS A 80 -43.28 27.11 17.70
C LYS A 80 -43.74 25.71 17.27
N THR A 81 -43.50 25.38 16.01
CA THR A 81 -43.43 23.98 15.59
C THR A 81 -42.25 23.35 16.30
N LYS A 82 -42.55 22.36 17.14
CA LYS A 82 -41.55 21.45 17.71
C LYS A 82 -40.74 20.91 16.54
N LYS A 83 -39.49 21.37 16.38
CA LYS A 83 -38.49 20.61 15.65
C LYS A 83 -38.34 19.32 16.43
N ASN A 84 -38.94 18.25 15.89
CA ASN A 84 -38.55 16.91 16.25
C ASN A 84 -37.03 16.85 16.05
N ASN A 85 -36.30 16.72 17.15
CA ASN A 85 -34.97 16.15 17.13
C ASN A 85 -35.14 14.76 16.53
N SER A 86 -34.93 14.63 15.22
CA SER A 86 -34.49 13.37 14.65
C SER A 86 -33.05 13.17 15.16
N GLY A 87 -32.94 12.68 16.39
CA GLY A 87 -31.70 12.03 16.81
C GLY A 87 -31.44 10.95 15.78
N GLY A 88 -30.29 11.02 15.11
CA GLY A 88 -29.88 10.00 14.16
C GLY A 88 -30.02 8.66 14.87
N ALA A 89 -30.79 7.75 14.27
CA ALA A 89 -30.82 6.38 14.73
C ALA A 89 -29.37 5.90 14.61
N SER A 90 -28.70 5.71 15.74
CA SER A 90 -27.44 4.97 15.77
C SER A 90 -27.80 3.61 15.19
N GLU A 91 -27.32 3.31 13.99
CA GLU A 91 -27.40 1.97 13.43
C GLU A 91 -26.90 1.01 14.51
N SER A 92 -27.68 -0.02 14.76
CA SER A 92 -27.31 -1.07 15.69
C SER A 92 -26.07 -1.80 15.18
N VAL A 93 -25.34 -2.46 16.09
CA VAL A 93 -24.16 -3.26 15.71
C VAL A 93 -24.54 -4.33 14.68
N ASP A 94 -25.73 -4.90 14.77
CA ASP A 94 -26.21 -5.92 13.83
C ASP A 94 -26.50 -5.34 12.44
N GLU A 95 -27.03 -4.10 12.36
CA GLU A 95 -27.21 -3.39 11.10
C GLU A 95 -25.85 -3.06 10.44
N LEU A 96 -24.88 -2.58 11.22
CA LEU A 96 -23.52 -2.31 10.72
C LEU A 96 -22.84 -3.58 10.21
N LYS A 97 -23.02 -4.72 10.90
CA LYS A 97 -22.54 -6.01 10.43
C LYS A 97 -23.23 -6.44 9.14
N ALA A 98 -24.53 -6.23 9.01
CA ALA A 98 -25.25 -6.51 7.77
C ALA A 98 -24.74 -5.63 6.61
N LEU A 99 -24.42 -4.36 6.87
CA LEU A 99 -23.83 -3.45 5.90
C LEU A 99 -22.41 -3.87 5.47
N ARG A 100 -21.59 -4.39 6.40
CA ARG A 100 -20.26 -4.95 6.10
C ARG A 100 -20.32 -6.12 5.12
N GLU A 101 -21.31 -6.99 5.26
CA GLU A 101 -21.45 -8.20 4.44
C GLU A 101 -22.27 -7.97 3.15
N LEU A 102 -22.74 -6.74 2.92
CA LEU A 102 -23.58 -6.42 1.77
C LEU A 102 -22.80 -6.56 0.46
N ASP A 103 -23.44 -7.15 -0.55
CA ASP A 103 -22.83 -7.23 -1.87
C ASP A 103 -22.80 -5.85 -2.54
N VAL A 104 -21.59 -5.33 -2.74
CA VAL A 104 -21.36 -4.00 -3.32
C VAL A 104 -21.42 -4.11 -4.86
N PRO A 105 -22.10 -3.18 -5.57
CA PRO A 105 -22.09 -3.14 -7.03
C PRO A 105 -20.67 -2.92 -7.57
N GLU A 106 -20.41 -3.39 -8.78
CA GLU A 106 -19.08 -3.26 -9.39
C GLU A 106 -18.71 -1.81 -9.72
N LEU A 107 -19.70 -0.99 -10.10
CA LEU A 107 -19.56 0.43 -10.36
C LEU A 107 -20.17 1.22 -9.20
N ASN A 108 -19.51 2.28 -8.78
CA ASN A 108 -20.05 3.15 -7.74
C ASN A 108 -20.72 4.38 -8.38
N PRO A 109 -22.04 4.61 -8.19
CA PRO A 109 -22.73 5.78 -8.74
C PRO A 109 -22.23 7.12 -8.16
N GLU A 110 -21.60 7.10 -6.99
CA GLU A 110 -20.97 8.26 -6.33
C GLU A 110 -19.52 8.48 -6.75
N ALA A 111 -18.93 7.56 -7.52
CA ALA A 111 -17.58 7.76 -8.04
C ALA A 111 -17.57 8.96 -8.99
N ALA A 112 -16.66 9.90 -8.74
CA ALA A 112 -16.47 11.04 -9.64
C ALA A 112 -16.21 10.54 -11.07
N PRO A 113 -16.73 11.20 -12.12
CA PRO A 113 -16.38 10.84 -13.48
C PRO A 113 -14.86 10.87 -13.65
N ARG A 114 -14.26 9.78 -14.11
CA ARG A 114 -12.88 9.81 -14.59
C ARG A 114 -12.95 10.26 -16.04
N PRO A 115 -12.19 11.29 -16.49
CA PRO A 115 -12.09 11.57 -17.90
C PRO A 115 -11.66 10.28 -18.62
N ALA A 116 -12.27 10.00 -19.77
CA ALA A 116 -11.92 8.87 -20.62
C ALA A 116 -10.53 9.10 -21.24
N LEU A 117 -9.50 9.09 -20.40
CA LEU A 117 -8.17 8.77 -20.86
C LEU A 117 -8.21 7.26 -21.10
N GLU A 118 -7.87 6.85 -22.31
CA GLU A 118 -7.84 5.45 -22.75
C GLU A 118 -6.86 4.57 -21.95
N GLU A 119 -6.14 5.15 -20.98
CA GLU A 119 -5.11 4.49 -20.20
C GLU A 119 -5.66 4.00 -18.85
N ARG A 120 -5.53 2.69 -18.61
CA ARG A 120 -5.78 2.07 -17.31
C ARG A 120 -4.84 2.68 -16.27
N MET A 121 -5.38 3.07 -15.11
CA MET A 121 -4.53 3.54 -14.02
C MET A 121 -3.91 2.36 -13.30
N CYS A 122 -2.63 2.48 -12.98
CA CYS A 122 -1.89 1.48 -12.23
C CYS A 122 -1.67 1.95 -10.79
N TRP A 123 -1.67 0.99 -9.86
CA TRP A 123 -1.60 1.24 -8.43
C TRP A 123 -0.61 0.29 -7.75
N LEU A 124 -0.29 0.59 -6.50
CA LEU A 124 0.41 -0.33 -5.60
C LEU A 124 -0.23 -0.26 -4.22
N LEU A 125 -0.56 -1.44 -3.69
CA LEU A 125 -1.20 -1.58 -2.39
C LEU A 125 -0.35 -2.50 -1.51
N LYS A 126 -0.07 -2.04 -0.29
CA LYS A 126 0.76 -2.75 0.69
C LYS A 126 -0.10 -3.65 1.59
N SER A 127 0.39 -4.85 1.86
CA SER A 127 -0.16 -5.76 2.85
C SER A 127 0.97 -6.50 3.57
N GLU A 128 0.69 -7.02 4.77
CA GLU A 128 1.66 -7.72 5.61
C GLU A 128 1.48 -9.25 5.45
N PRO A 129 2.49 -10.00 4.95
CA PRO A 129 2.36 -11.45 4.76
C PRO A 129 2.66 -12.27 6.02
N GLU A 130 3.37 -11.69 6.98
CA GLU A 130 3.75 -12.33 8.25
C GLU A 130 2.76 -11.95 9.35
N VAL A 131 2.58 -12.84 10.32
CA VAL A 131 1.66 -12.61 11.46
C VAL A 131 2.17 -11.47 12.32
N ARG A 132 1.32 -10.45 12.50
CA ARG A 132 1.51 -9.40 13.51
C ARG A 132 0.25 -9.23 14.32
N ILE A 133 0.39 -8.96 15.63
CA ILE A 133 -0.74 -8.66 16.49
C ILE A 133 -0.91 -7.14 16.64
N GLU A 134 -2.12 -6.64 16.42
CA GLU A 134 -2.52 -5.25 16.63
C GLU A 134 -3.83 -5.23 17.42
N ASP A 135 -3.82 -4.58 18.59
CA ASP A 135 -4.98 -4.51 19.49
C ASP A 135 -5.63 -5.87 19.82
N GLY A 136 -4.80 -6.92 19.87
CA GLY A 136 -5.24 -8.29 20.16
C GLY A 136 -5.74 -9.08 18.95
N TYR A 137 -5.76 -8.47 17.76
CA TYR A 137 -6.13 -9.11 16.50
C TYR A 137 -4.91 -9.47 15.68
N GLU A 138 -4.96 -10.61 14.99
CA GLU A 138 -3.96 -10.99 14.00
C GLU A 138 -4.18 -10.22 12.69
N ILE A 139 -3.14 -9.55 12.23
CA ILE A 139 -3.04 -8.91 10.93
C ILE A 139 -2.05 -9.72 10.10
N LYS A 140 -2.58 -10.42 9.11
CA LYS A 140 -1.84 -11.15 8.09
C LYS A 140 -2.69 -11.27 6.84
N PHE A 141 -2.17 -10.81 5.71
CA PHE A 141 -2.78 -11.02 4.42
C PHE A 141 -1.72 -11.01 3.29
N SER A 142 -1.40 -12.19 2.78
CA SER A 142 -0.45 -12.40 1.68
C SER A 142 -1.16 -12.48 0.32
N ILE A 143 -0.37 -12.54 -0.76
CA ILE A 143 -0.93 -12.72 -2.10
C ILE A 143 -1.53 -14.11 -2.27
N ASP A 144 -0.98 -15.11 -1.57
CA ASP A 144 -1.52 -16.47 -1.55
C ASP A 144 -2.87 -16.52 -0.82
N ASP A 145 -3.01 -15.75 0.27
CA ASP A 145 -4.29 -15.60 0.97
C ASP A 145 -5.34 -14.96 0.04
N LEU A 146 -4.96 -13.95 -0.75
CA LEU A 146 -5.84 -13.35 -1.78
C LEU A 146 -6.19 -14.36 -2.88
N ALA A 147 -5.22 -15.13 -3.37
CA ALA A 147 -5.43 -16.10 -4.44
C ALA A 147 -6.37 -17.24 -4.04
N ALA A 148 -6.38 -17.60 -2.75
CA ALA A 148 -7.23 -18.65 -2.18
C ALA A 148 -8.70 -18.20 -1.95
N LYS A 149 -9.01 -16.90 -2.05
CA LYS A 149 -10.40 -16.41 -1.90
C LYS A 149 -11.29 -16.93 -3.04
N VAL A 150 -12.58 -17.06 -2.76
CA VAL A 150 -13.58 -17.48 -3.77
C VAL A 150 -14.37 -16.28 -4.32
N LYS A 151 -14.34 -15.15 -3.62
CA LYS A 151 -15.04 -13.91 -3.94
C LYS A 151 -14.04 -12.75 -3.97
N PRO A 152 -14.37 -11.62 -4.63
CA PRO A 152 -13.62 -10.39 -4.49
C PRO A 152 -13.32 -10.06 -3.02
N GLU A 153 -12.09 -9.69 -2.71
CA GLU A 153 -11.70 -9.29 -1.36
C GLU A 153 -11.79 -7.78 -1.20
N GLY A 154 -12.40 -7.31 -0.12
CA GLY A 154 -12.37 -5.90 0.25
C GLY A 154 -10.99 -5.51 0.76
N TRP A 155 -10.36 -4.49 0.16
CA TRP A 155 -9.09 -3.94 0.62
C TRP A 155 -9.31 -2.93 1.75
N ASP A 156 -9.64 -3.46 2.93
CA ASP A 156 -10.05 -2.70 4.11
C ASP A 156 -8.87 -2.11 4.91
N GLY A 157 -9.15 -1.60 6.11
CA GLY A 157 -8.12 -1.18 7.07
C GLY A 157 -7.37 0.12 6.71
N ILE A 158 -7.73 0.79 5.61
CA ILE A 158 -7.12 2.07 5.24
C ILE A 158 -7.56 3.18 6.20
N ARG A 159 -6.63 3.66 7.02
CA ARG A 159 -6.83 4.77 7.99
C ARG A 159 -5.98 6.01 7.69
N SER A 160 -5.48 6.13 6.45
CA SER A 160 -4.81 7.33 5.94
C SER A 160 -5.69 8.03 4.90
N TYR A 161 -5.97 9.32 5.10
CA TYR A 161 -6.79 10.10 4.16
C TYR A 161 -6.20 10.14 2.75
N ALA A 162 -4.87 10.21 2.62
CA ALA A 162 -4.20 10.18 1.32
C ALA A 162 -4.41 8.83 0.60
N ALA A 163 -4.25 7.73 1.32
CA ALA A 163 -4.49 6.38 0.79
C ALA A 163 -5.96 6.16 0.42
N ARG A 164 -6.89 6.58 1.29
CA ARG A 164 -8.34 6.53 1.03
C ARG A 164 -8.70 7.32 -0.24
N ASN A 165 -8.13 8.51 -0.41
CA ASN A 165 -8.39 9.32 -1.60
C ASN A 165 -7.84 8.66 -2.87
N ASN A 166 -6.76 7.87 -2.79
CA ASN A 166 -6.29 7.04 -3.90
C ASN A 166 -7.27 5.89 -4.18
N LEU A 167 -7.78 5.20 -3.16
CA LEU A 167 -8.81 4.16 -3.35
C LEU A 167 -10.05 4.70 -4.07
N ARG A 168 -10.54 5.89 -3.69
CA ARG A 168 -11.71 6.51 -4.34
C ARG A 168 -11.49 6.88 -5.82
N GLN A 169 -10.24 6.97 -6.25
CA GLN A 169 -9.88 7.23 -7.64
C GLN A 169 -9.80 5.96 -8.49
N MET A 170 -9.75 4.77 -7.89
CA MET A 170 -9.69 3.49 -8.62
C MET A 170 -11.01 3.20 -9.33
N ARG A 171 -10.93 2.58 -10.51
CA ARG A 171 -12.09 2.12 -11.30
C ARG A 171 -11.96 0.63 -11.55
N LYS A 172 -13.09 -0.01 -11.84
CA LYS A 172 -13.10 -1.40 -12.31
C LYS A 172 -12.17 -1.54 -13.53
N GLY A 173 -11.31 -2.56 -13.52
CA GLY A 173 -10.33 -2.83 -14.58
C GLY A 173 -8.97 -2.14 -14.42
N ASP A 174 -8.81 -1.27 -13.41
CA ASP A 174 -7.48 -0.82 -13.01
C ASP A 174 -6.66 -1.99 -12.46
N LYS A 175 -5.33 -1.91 -12.59
CA LYS A 175 -4.39 -2.92 -12.08
C LYS A 175 -3.61 -2.39 -10.88
N ALA A 176 -3.22 -3.29 -10.01
CA ALA A 176 -2.45 -2.98 -8.82
C ALA A 176 -1.35 -4.01 -8.58
N PHE A 177 -0.16 -3.53 -8.20
CA PHE A 177 0.85 -4.37 -7.59
C PHE A 177 0.45 -4.73 -6.16
N PHE A 178 0.54 -6.01 -5.84
CA PHE A 178 0.48 -6.51 -4.47
C PHE A 178 1.89 -6.39 -3.86
N TYR A 179 2.05 -5.56 -2.85
CA TYR A 179 3.33 -5.32 -2.20
C TYR A 179 3.34 -5.92 -0.79
N HIS A 180 4.29 -6.82 -0.53
CA HIS A 180 4.56 -7.33 0.81
C HIS A 180 5.36 -6.29 1.60
N SER A 181 4.80 -5.84 2.72
CA SER A 181 5.40 -4.87 3.63
C SER A 181 5.58 -5.45 5.03
N ASN A 182 6.42 -4.80 5.83
CA ASN A 182 6.67 -5.17 7.23
C ASN A 182 7.01 -6.66 7.45
N CYS A 183 7.76 -7.24 6.51
CA CYS A 183 8.23 -8.62 6.55
C CYS A 183 9.74 -8.66 6.31
N LYS A 184 10.33 -9.84 6.43
CA LYS A 184 11.77 -10.04 6.22
C LYS A 184 12.24 -9.59 4.84
N GLU A 185 11.44 -9.85 3.80
CA GLU A 185 11.75 -9.54 2.40
C GLU A 185 10.62 -8.71 1.79
N PRO A 186 10.61 -7.38 1.99
CA PRO A 186 9.57 -6.53 1.44
C PRO A 186 9.77 -6.29 -0.07
N GLY A 187 8.68 -6.22 -0.83
CA GLY A 187 8.76 -6.06 -2.28
C GLY A 187 7.43 -6.32 -2.99
N VAL A 188 7.45 -6.17 -4.32
CA VAL A 188 6.30 -6.50 -5.18
C VAL A 188 6.32 -7.99 -5.47
N VAL A 189 5.21 -8.67 -5.19
CA VAL A 189 5.09 -10.13 -5.31
C VAL A 189 4.11 -10.58 -6.39
N GLY A 190 3.39 -9.65 -7.02
CA GLY A 190 2.44 -9.96 -8.06
C GLY A 190 1.47 -8.84 -8.37
N ILE A 191 0.43 -9.19 -9.11
CA ILE A 191 -0.58 -8.30 -9.67
C ILE A 191 -1.96 -8.74 -9.20
N MET A 192 -2.81 -7.75 -9.00
CA MET A 192 -4.24 -7.92 -8.78
C MET A 192 -5.02 -6.88 -9.58
N SER A 193 -6.30 -7.17 -9.83
CA SER A 193 -7.22 -6.31 -10.57
C SER A 193 -8.25 -5.70 -9.63
N ILE A 194 -8.59 -4.43 -9.83
CA ILE A 194 -9.72 -3.78 -9.16
C ILE A 194 -11.00 -4.23 -9.86
N VAL A 195 -11.88 -4.94 -9.14
CA VAL A 195 -13.11 -5.53 -9.69
C VAL A 195 -14.37 -4.82 -9.24
N ARG A 196 -14.31 -4.07 -8.13
CA ARG A 196 -15.36 -3.14 -7.70
C ARG A 196 -14.74 -1.85 -7.23
N GLU A 197 -15.39 -0.75 -7.58
CA GLU A 197 -15.01 0.59 -7.16
C GLU A 197 -15.18 0.77 -5.64
N TRP A 198 -14.85 1.96 -5.16
CA TRP A 198 -14.85 2.20 -3.72
C TRP A 198 -16.25 2.04 -3.12
N SER A 199 -16.32 1.60 -1.87
CA SER A 199 -17.51 1.58 -1.03
C SER A 199 -17.12 1.93 0.41
N PRO A 200 -18.08 2.22 1.31
CA PRO A 200 -17.78 2.44 2.72
C PRO A 200 -17.03 1.26 3.37
N ASP A 201 -16.02 1.58 4.19
CA ASP A 201 -15.38 0.58 5.05
C ASP A 201 -16.08 0.53 6.42
N TRP A 202 -17.05 -0.38 6.55
CA TRP A 202 -17.84 -0.55 7.77
C TRP A 202 -17.06 -1.16 8.94
N ASN A 203 -15.88 -1.76 8.71
CA ASN A 203 -15.03 -2.23 9.82
C ASN A 203 -14.61 -1.09 10.75
N ALA A 204 -14.54 0.14 10.24
CA ALA A 204 -14.26 1.31 11.06
C ALA A 204 -15.33 1.62 12.12
N CYS A 205 -16.57 1.15 11.93
CA CYS A 205 -17.69 1.46 12.83
C CYS A 205 -17.94 0.37 13.89
N ILE A 206 -17.28 -0.79 13.77
CA ILE A 206 -17.53 -1.96 14.63
C ILE A 206 -16.25 -2.26 15.42
N ASN A 207 -16.36 -2.29 16.75
CA ASN A 207 -15.23 -2.60 17.64
C ASN A 207 -15.05 -4.13 17.81
N ASP A 208 -14.83 -4.83 16.70
CA ASP A 208 -14.62 -6.28 16.63
C ASP A 208 -13.42 -6.69 15.75
N ASN A 209 -12.60 -5.70 15.36
CA ASN A 209 -11.49 -5.83 14.43
C ASN A 209 -10.43 -4.75 14.75
N PRO A 210 -9.18 -4.86 14.25
CA PRO A 210 -8.10 -3.92 14.58
C PRO A 210 -8.26 -2.54 13.91
N TYR A 211 -9.23 -2.36 13.03
CA TYR A 211 -9.39 -1.16 12.24
C TYR A 211 -10.55 -0.27 12.72
N TYR A 212 -11.09 -0.53 13.91
CA TYR A 212 -12.12 0.29 14.52
C TYR A 212 -11.63 1.74 14.71
N ASP A 213 -12.49 2.70 14.38
CA ASP A 213 -12.26 4.12 14.58
C ASP A 213 -13.46 4.72 15.31
N ALA A 214 -13.30 4.99 16.60
CA ALA A 214 -14.36 5.55 17.45
C ALA A 214 -14.90 6.91 16.98
N SER A 215 -14.21 7.57 16.04
CA SER A 215 -14.65 8.82 15.43
C SER A 215 -15.17 8.64 14.01
N ALA A 216 -15.39 7.41 13.55
CA ALA A 216 -16.08 7.13 12.30
C ALA A 216 -17.60 7.30 12.49
N PRO A 217 -18.26 8.19 11.71
CA PRO A 217 -19.71 8.25 11.69
C PRO A 217 -20.29 6.96 11.09
N HIS A 218 -21.43 6.51 11.64
CA HIS A 218 -22.22 5.38 11.13
C HIS A 218 -23.05 5.81 9.91
N ASP A 219 -22.39 6.44 8.94
CA ASP A 219 -22.97 6.85 7.66
C ASP A 219 -22.08 6.43 6.46
N GLY A 220 -20.98 5.71 6.75
CA GLY A 220 -20.05 5.19 5.75
C GLY A 220 -19.17 6.25 5.07
N SER A 221 -19.22 7.52 5.49
CA SER A 221 -18.59 8.62 4.75
C SER A 221 -17.08 8.74 4.94
N LYS A 222 -16.54 8.24 6.08
CA LYS A 222 -15.17 8.54 6.51
C LYS A 222 -14.12 7.66 5.84
N TRP A 223 -14.32 6.34 5.84
CA TRP A 223 -13.36 5.38 5.31
C TRP A 223 -13.96 4.62 4.13
N SER A 224 -13.09 4.17 3.23
CA SER A 224 -13.51 3.53 2.00
C SER A 224 -12.53 2.41 1.66
N LEU A 225 -13.05 1.35 1.07
CA LEU A 225 -12.30 0.23 0.52
C LEU A 225 -12.70 0.02 -0.95
N VAL A 226 -11.86 -0.66 -1.72
CA VAL A 226 -12.19 -1.20 -3.05
C VAL A 226 -12.21 -2.72 -2.98
N HIS A 227 -12.73 -3.40 -4.00
CA HIS A 227 -12.63 -4.86 -4.05
C HIS A 227 -11.66 -5.30 -5.14
N VAL A 228 -10.82 -6.27 -4.79
CA VAL A 228 -9.75 -6.77 -5.66
C VAL A 228 -9.90 -8.27 -5.91
N LYS A 229 -9.37 -8.71 -7.04
CA LYS A 229 -9.15 -10.13 -7.36
C LYS A 229 -7.71 -10.37 -7.75
N PHE A 230 -7.23 -11.56 -7.42
CA PHE A 230 -5.91 -12.02 -7.79
C PHE A 230 -5.76 -12.11 -9.31
N GLU A 231 -4.60 -11.75 -9.86
CA GLU A 231 -4.32 -11.87 -11.30
C GLU A 231 -3.10 -12.74 -11.55
N HIS A 232 -1.95 -12.39 -10.96
CA HIS A 232 -0.70 -13.10 -11.21
C HIS A 232 0.23 -13.02 -10.01
N LYS A 233 0.79 -14.15 -9.58
CA LYS A 233 1.88 -14.19 -8.61
C LYS A 233 3.21 -14.33 -9.35
N PHE A 234 4.17 -13.47 -9.02
CA PHE A 234 5.52 -13.57 -9.59
C PHE A 234 6.26 -14.78 -9.00
N PRO A 235 7.02 -15.53 -9.81
CA PRO A 235 7.87 -16.61 -9.30
C PRO A 235 8.90 -16.09 -8.29
N HIS A 236 9.56 -14.97 -8.59
CA HIS A 236 10.48 -14.28 -7.67
C HIS A 236 10.02 -12.86 -7.33
N ILE A 237 10.27 -12.45 -6.09
CA ILE A 237 9.90 -11.12 -5.58
C ILE A 237 10.78 -10.02 -6.17
N VAL A 238 10.16 -8.92 -6.62
CA VAL A 238 10.90 -7.67 -6.90
C VAL A 238 11.10 -6.93 -5.58
N THR A 239 12.25 -7.15 -4.96
CA THR A 239 12.52 -6.62 -3.61
C THR A 239 12.56 -5.10 -3.57
N LEU A 240 12.20 -4.51 -2.42
CA LEU A 240 12.38 -3.08 -2.15
C LEU A 240 13.81 -2.62 -2.38
N ARG A 241 14.79 -3.48 -2.08
CA ARG A 241 16.20 -3.18 -2.35
C ARG A 241 16.44 -3.01 -3.84
N SER A 242 16.00 -3.96 -4.66
CA SER A 242 16.12 -3.86 -6.12
C SER A 242 15.46 -2.59 -6.67
N LEU A 243 14.28 -2.22 -6.15
CA LEU A 243 13.58 -0.99 -6.54
C LEU A 243 14.37 0.28 -6.17
N ARG A 244 15.07 0.28 -5.03
CA ARG A 244 15.92 1.40 -4.59
C ARG A 244 17.25 1.48 -5.32
N ASP A 245 17.78 0.34 -5.74
CA ASP A 245 19.04 0.24 -6.48
C ASP A 245 18.87 0.64 -7.96
N ALA A 246 17.62 0.86 -8.43
CA ALA A 246 17.34 1.38 -9.76
C ALA A 246 17.95 2.78 -9.98
N PRO A 247 18.32 3.14 -11.24
CA PRO A 247 18.93 4.44 -11.53
C PRO A 247 18.10 5.62 -11.04
N THR A 248 18.73 6.58 -10.37
CA THR A 248 18.05 7.76 -9.78
C THR A 248 17.43 8.71 -10.80
N ASN A 249 17.79 8.56 -12.08
CA ASN A 249 17.22 9.27 -13.22
C ASN A 249 16.38 8.34 -14.14
N GLY A 250 16.10 7.11 -13.69
CA GLY A 250 15.29 6.15 -14.41
C GLY A 250 13.79 6.27 -14.12
N PRO A 251 12.96 5.34 -14.65
CA PRO A 251 11.51 5.37 -14.52
C PRO A 251 11.02 5.44 -13.06
N LEU A 252 11.71 4.77 -12.14
CA LEU A 252 11.33 4.72 -10.72
C LEU A 252 11.73 5.95 -9.90
N ALA A 253 12.41 6.93 -10.51
CA ALA A 253 12.92 8.12 -9.80
C ALA A 253 11.82 8.93 -9.10
N ALA A 254 10.59 8.87 -9.60
CA ALA A 254 9.43 9.56 -9.04
C ALA A 254 8.50 8.68 -8.20
N MET A 255 8.76 7.38 -8.13
CA MET A 255 7.82 6.40 -7.59
C MET A 255 7.42 6.71 -6.15
N GLN A 256 6.11 6.83 -5.94
CA GLN A 256 5.54 7.21 -4.64
C GLN A 256 5.91 6.22 -3.54
N LEU A 257 6.01 4.92 -3.85
CA LEU A 257 6.48 3.88 -2.93
C LEU A 257 7.82 4.25 -2.27
N LEU A 258 8.76 4.79 -3.05
CA LEU A 258 10.12 5.10 -2.61
C LEU A 258 10.20 6.44 -1.87
N LYS A 259 9.36 7.40 -2.26
CA LYS A 259 9.34 8.76 -1.68
C LYS A 259 8.45 8.90 -0.44
N GLN A 260 7.39 8.10 -0.34
CA GLN A 260 6.36 8.19 0.69
C GLN A 260 6.22 6.84 1.41
N SER A 261 7.24 6.48 2.18
CA SER A 261 7.37 5.15 2.81
C SER A 261 6.16 4.73 3.66
N ARG A 262 5.49 5.70 4.32
CA ARG A 262 4.31 5.48 5.18
C ARG A 262 2.99 5.41 4.42
N LEU A 263 2.95 5.73 3.12
CA LEU A 263 1.73 5.65 2.33
C LEU A 263 1.52 4.21 1.84
N SER A 264 0.37 3.61 2.17
CA SER A 264 0.07 2.19 1.87
C SER A 264 -0.60 1.95 0.53
N VAL A 265 -1.22 2.98 -0.04
CA VAL A 265 -1.87 2.95 -1.35
C VAL A 265 -1.31 4.08 -2.19
N THR A 266 -0.62 3.75 -3.26
CA THR A 266 0.08 4.72 -4.12
C THR A 266 -0.30 4.56 -5.59
N LYS A 267 -0.24 5.67 -6.33
CA LYS A 267 -0.31 5.66 -7.79
C LYS A 267 1.00 5.11 -8.36
N VAL A 268 0.88 4.44 -9.49
CA VAL A 268 2.00 3.95 -10.30
C VAL A 268 1.80 4.47 -11.72
N THR A 269 2.79 5.17 -12.27
CA THR A 269 2.74 5.61 -13.67
C THR A 269 2.95 4.42 -14.61
N THR A 270 2.60 4.57 -15.90
CA THR A 270 2.85 3.53 -16.90
C THR A 270 4.33 3.16 -16.98
N ASP A 271 5.23 4.15 -17.00
CA ASP A 271 6.68 3.92 -17.03
C ASP A 271 7.17 3.18 -15.77
N GLU A 272 6.63 3.53 -14.60
CA GLU A 272 6.95 2.83 -13.34
C GLU A 272 6.43 1.40 -13.34
N TRP A 273 5.23 1.18 -13.87
CA TRP A 273 4.63 -0.15 -14.01
C TRP A 273 5.47 -1.04 -14.91
N ASP A 274 5.79 -0.56 -16.11
CA ASP A 274 6.55 -1.30 -17.10
C ASP A 274 7.97 -1.63 -16.60
N GLU A 275 8.60 -0.71 -15.87
CA GLU A 275 9.92 -0.96 -15.27
C GLU A 275 9.85 -2.04 -14.18
N VAL A 276 8.84 -2.03 -13.31
CA VAL A 276 8.67 -3.09 -12.30
C VAL A 276 8.37 -4.44 -12.96
N ILE A 277 7.55 -4.48 -14.01
CA ILE A 277 7.30 -5.71 -14.78
C ILE A 277 8.59 -6.20 -15.46
N ARG A 278 9.36 -5.31 -16.08
CA ARG A 278 10.65 -5.65 -16.69
C ARG A 278 11.61 -6.22 -15.64
N MET A 279 11.67 -5.62 -14.46
CA MET A 279 12.48 -6.13 -13.34
C MET A 279 12.00 -7.51 -12.88
N ALA A 280 10.69 -7.73 -12.75
CA ALA A 280 10.12 -9.02 -12.38
C ALA A 280 10.51 -10.10 -13.40
N ARG A 281 10.25 -9.87 -14.69
CA ARG A 281 10.59 -10.81 -15.76
C ARG A 281 12.09 -11.10 -15.85
N ALA A 282 12.95 -10.13 -15.51
CA ALA A 282 14.39 -10.34 -15.52
C ALA A 282 14.90 -11.26 -14.40
N LEU A 283 14.09 -11.55 -13.38
CA LEU A 283 14.42 -12.51 -12.30
C LEU A 283 14.09 -13.95 -12.67
N ASP A 284 13.30 -14.16 -13.72
CA ASP A 284 12.69 -15.44 -14.06
C ASP A 284 13.08 -15.87 -15.47
N THR A 285 13.09 -17.18 -15.72
CA THR A 285 13.07 -17.69 -17.09
C THR A 285 11.68 -17.49 -17.72
N GLU A 286 11.60 -17.37 -19.05
CA GLU A 286 10.29 -17.25 -19.72
C GLU A 286 9.38 -18.47 -19.45
N ASP A 287 9.96 -19.65 -19.22
CA ASP A 287 9.22 -20.87 -18.86
C ASP A 287 8.62 -20.77 -17.44
N GLU A 288 9.38 -20.28 -16.46
CA GLU A 288 8.88 -20.04 -15.09
C GLU A 288 7.79 -18.97 -15.08
N TRP A 289 8.02 -17.86 -15.78
CA TRP A 289 7.04 -16.79 -15.91
C TRP A 289 5.74 -17.29 -16.55
N THR A 290 5.83 -17.97 -17.69
CA THR A 290 4.66 -18.51 -18.40
C THR A 290 3.92 -19.52 -17.53
N ARG A 291 4.63 -20.43 -16.85
CA ARG A 291 4.00 -21.39 -15.94
C ARG A 291 3.27 -20.70 -14.80
N SER A 292 3.88 -19.68 -14.18
CA SER A 292 3.24 -18.95 -13.09
C SER A 292 1.94 -18.26 -13.50
N ILE A 293 1.84 -17.79 -14.74
CA ILE A 293 0.59 -17.24 -15.30
C ILE A 293 -0.45 -18.36 -15.46
N GLU A 294 -0.07 -19.51 -16.02
CA GLU A 294 -1.01 -20.63 -16.20
C GLU A 294 -1.49 -21.20 -14.87
N ASP A 295 -0.61 -21.33 -13.89
CA ASP A 295 -0.95 -21.74 -12.53
C ASP A 295 -1.89 -20.72 -11.88
N SER A 296 -1.63 -19.41 -12.08
CA SER A 296 -2.48 -18.33 -11.57
C SER A 296 -3.91 -18.41 -12.10
N LYS A 297 -4.11 -18.78 -13.37
CA LYS A 297 -5.44 -18.95 -13.99
C LYS A 297 -6.29 -20.04 -13.34
N GLN A 298 -5.67 -21.00 -12.65
CA GLN A 298 -6.37 -22.10 -11.99
C GLN A 298 -6.81 -21.76 -10.57
N LEU A 299 -6.39 -20.61 -10.02
CA LEU A 299 -6.70 -20.23 -8.64
C LEU A 299 -8.11 -19.65 -8.51
N PRO A 300 -8.81 -19.90 -7.39
CA PRO A 300 -10.23 -19.59 -7.24
C PRO A 300 -10.54 -18.09 -7.34
N ASN A 301 -9.59 -17.22 -6.98
CA ASN A 301 -9.79 -15.77 -7.05
C ASN A 301 -9.27 -15.11 -8.35
N TYR A 302 -8.91 -15.88 -9.37
CA TYR A 302 -8.30 -15.33 -10.59
C TYR A 302 -9.22 -14.36 -11.35
N SER A 303 -8.65 -13.25 -11.83
CA SER A 303 -9.29 -12.28 -12.73
C SER A 303 -8.24 -11.47 -13.49
N ALA A 304 -8.41 -11.38 -14.82
CA ALA A 304 -7.54 -10.59 -15.71
C ALA A 304 -8.34 -9.51 -16.47
N LEU A 305 -9.19 -8.76 -15.75
CA LEU A 305 -9.95 -7.63 -16.34
C LEU A 305 -9.03 -6.65 -17.09
#